data_AF-A0A016X171-F1
#
_entry.id   AF-A0A016X171-F1
#
_cell.length_a   1.000
_cell.length_b   1.000
_cell.length_c   1.000
_cell.angle_alpha   90.00
_cell.angle_beta   90.00
_cell.angle_gamma   90.00
#
_symmetry.space_group_name_H-M   'P 1'
#
loop_
_entity.id
_entity.type
_entity.pdbx_description
1 polymer ?
#
loop_
_entity_poly.entity_id
_entity_poly.type
_entity_poly.pdbx_seq_one_letter_code
_entity_poly.pdbx_strand_id
1 'polypeptide(L)'
;MVMDSEELVKFFADMHINVKTDWLRVAIDFVKLRCQENKAINLRHALLEQFLYSNLADSYEPQAKVPVVATKAVIVKKMLFQVGYASSFV
;
A
#
# COMPACT_ATOMS: atom_id res chain seq x y z
N MET A 1 7.27 21.66 -4.62
CA MET A 1 7.35 20.71 -5.75
C MET A 1 6.11 19.84 -5.72
N VAL A 2 5.28 19.88 -6.76
CA VAL A 2 4.17 18.94 -6.93
C VAL A 2 4.80 17.68 -7.52
N MET A 3 4.84 16.60 -6.75
CA MET A 3 5.37 15.32 -7.21
C MET A 3 4.31 14.65 -8.10
N ASP A 4 4.72 14.14 -9.26
CA ASP A 4 3.81 13.51 -10.21
C ASP A 4 3.37 12.12 -9.71
N SER A 5 2.17 11.71 -10.11
CA SER A 5 1.58 10.41 -9.76
C SER A 5 2.46 9.25 -10.24
N GLU A 6 3.11 9.40 -11.40
CA GLU A 6 4.03 8.40 -11.94
C GLU A 6 5.26 8.16 -11.06
N GLU A 7 5.82 9.22 -10.45
CA GLU A 7 6.95 9.09 -9.53
C GLU A 7 6.55 8.36 -8.24
N LEU A 8 5.31 8.54 -7.80
CA LEU A 8 4.76 7.85 -6.63
C LEU A 8 4.52 6.37 -6.91
N VAL A 9 3.96 6.04 -8.08
CA VAL A 9 3.81 4.66 -8.52
C VAL A 9 5.19 3.99 -8.60
N LYS A 10 6.19 4.66 -9.17
CA LYS A 10 7.56 4.15 -9.23
C LYS A 10 8.15 3.94 -7.83
N PHE A 11 7.95 4.88 -6.92
CA PHE A 11 8.42 4.77 -5.53
C PHE A 11 7.88 3.50 -4.84
N PHE A 12 6.58 3.20 -4.97
CA PHE A 12 6.01 1.96 -4.44
C PHE A 12 6.54 0.72 -5.19
N ALA A 13 6.67 0.78 -6.51
CA ALA A 13 7.20 -0.31 -7.33
C ALA A 13 8.65 -0.68 -6.98
N ASP A 14 9.51 0.30 -6.66
CA ASP A 14 10.88 0.09 -6.20
C ASP A 14 10.95 -0.68 -4.87
N MET A 15 9.89 -0.59 -4.05
CA MET A 15 9.70 -1.39 -2.83
C MET A 15 8.98 -2.72 -3.08
N HIS A 16 8.70 -3.07 -4.33
CA HIS A 16 7.87 -4.22 -4.74
C HIS A 16 6.43 -4.15 -4.22
N ILE A 17 5.91 -2.95 -4.02
CA ILE A 17 4.54 -2.69 -3.61
C ILE A 17 3.77 -2.21 -4.83
N ASN A 18 2.75 -2.96 -5.25
CA ASN A 18 1.85 -2.55 -6.31
C ASN A 18 0.57 -2.04 -5.68
N VAL A 19 0.36 -0.72 -5.67
CA VAL A 19 -0.83 -0.11 -5.06
C VAL A 19 -1.95 0.05 -6.09
N LYS A 20 -3.21 0.02 -5.64
CA LYS A 20 -4.35 0.36 -6.49
C LYS A 20 -4.32 1.85 -6.82
N THR A 21 -4.55 2.19 -8.08
CA THR A 21 -4.52 3.59 -8.56
C THR A 21 -5.56 4.46 -7.83
N ASP A 22 -6.75 3.94 -7.59
CA ASP A 22 -7.81 4.67 -6.87
C ASP A 22 -7.42 4.95 -5.42
N TRP A 23 -6.83 3.97 -4.73
CA TRP A 23 -6.33 4.15 -3.37
C TRP A 23 -5.23 5.21 -3.33
N LEU A 24 -4.27 5.15 -4.25
CA LEU A 24 -3.15 6.09 -4.30
C LEU A 24 -3.65 7.54 -4.50
N ARG A 25 -4.61 7.75 -5.41
CA ARG A 25 -5.22 9.07 -5.62
C ARG A 25 -5.84 9.62 -4.34
N VAL A 26 -6.68 8.83 -3.67
CA VAL A 26 -7.36 9.23 -2.42
C VAL A 26 -6.34 9.50 -1.30
N ALA A 27 -5.31 8.67 -1.18
CA ALA A 27 -4.26 8.83 -0.18
C ALA A 27 -3.44 10.11 -0.41
N ILE A 28 -3.12 10.45 -1.67
CA ILE A 28 -2.44 11.70 -2.01
C ILE A 28 -3.27 12.91 -1.59
N ASP A 29 -4.56 12.92 -1.91
CA ASP A 29 -5.45 14.03 -1.57
C ASP A 29 -5.60 14.16 -0.04
N PHE A 30 -5.73 13.04 0.67
CA PHE A 30 -5.76 13.01 2.12
C PHE A 30 -4.48 13.58 2.75
N VAL A 31 -3.30 13.11 2.32
CA VAL A 31 -2.01 13.57 2.84
C VAL A 31 -1.81 15.05 2.51
N LYS A 32 -2.13 15.50 1.30
CA LYS A 32 -2.05 16.91 0.92
C LYS A 32 -2.93 17.80 1.79
N LEU A 33 -4.17 17.36 2.09
CA LEU A 33 -5.10 18.09 2.94
C LEU A 33 -4.60 18.18 4.38
N ARG A 34 -4.05 17.09 4.93
CA ARG A 34 -3.53 17.04 6.32
C ARG A 34 -2.16 17.71 6.49
N CYS A 35 -1.33 17.73 5.45
CA CYS A 35 0.02 18.32 5.50
C CYS A 35 0.06 19.81 5.17
N GLN A 36 -1.07 20.48 4.87
CA GLN A 36 -1.08 21.94 4.65
C GLN A 36 -0.54 22.72 5.87
N GLU A 37 -0.62 22.13 7.07
CA GLU A 37 -0.11 22.70 8.32
C GLU A 37 1.39 22.45 8.55
N ASN A 38 1.99 21.46 7.88
CA ASN A 38 3.39 21.06 8.08
C ASN A 38 4.17 21.04 6.77
N LYS A 39 4.82 22.17 6.45
CA LYS A 39 5.54 22.43 5.18
C LYS A 39 6.74 21.51 4.89
N ALA A 40 7.11 20.60 5.79
CA ALA A 40 8.30 19.75 5.69
C ALA A 40 8.02 18.24 5.64
N ILE A 41 6.75 17.80 5.57
CA ILE A 41 6.47 16.37 5.52
C ILE A 41 6.85 15.81 4.15
N ASN A 42 7.74 14.82 4.15
CA ASN A 42 8.09 14.07 2.96
C ASN A 42 6.88 13.23 2.52
N LEU A 43 6.22 13.65 1.44
CA LEU A 43 5.02 13.02 0.87
C LEU A 43 5.17 11.51 0.69
N ARG A 44 6.35 11.02 0.30
CA ARG A 44 6.62 9.59 0.10
C ARG A 44 6.51 8.81 1.42
N HIS A 45 7.08 9.36 2.49
CA HIS A 45 7.04 8.74 3.81
C HIS A 45 5.62 8.72 4.38
N ALA A 46 4.89 9.84 4.27
CA ALA A 46 3.51 9.91 4.72
C ALA A 46 2.58 8.96 3.96
N LEU A 47 2.79 8.79 2.65
CA LEU A 47 2.03 7.83 1.85
C LEU A 47 2.39 6.38 2.18
N LEU A 48 3.67 6.09 2.44
CA LEU A 48 4.10 4.77 2.91
C LEU A 48 3.48 4.45 4.27
N GLU A 49 3.48 5.40 5.20
CA GLU A 49 2.84 5.25 6.50
C GLU A 49 1.33 5.00 6.35
N GLN A 50 0.65 5.80 5.52
CA GLN A 50 -0.76 5.60 5.19
C GLN A 50 -1.02 4.21 4.60
N PHE A 51 -0.12 3.70 3.76
CA PHE A 51 -0.20 2.34 3.22
C PHE A 51 -0.07 1.29 4.31
N LEU A 52 0.91 1.41 5.21
CA LEU A 52 1.14 0.45 6.30
C LEU A 52 -0.03 0.37 7.29
N TYR A 53 -0.76 1.47 7.47
CA TYR A 53 -1.97 1.50 8.28
C TYR A 53 -3.26 1.15 7.51
N SER A 54 -3.18 0.93 6.20
CA SER A 54 -4.33 0.56 5.38
C SER A 54 -4.59 -0.95 5.43
N ASN A 55 -5.85 -1.33 5.22
CA ASN A 55 -6.16 -2.70 4.88
C ASN A 55 -5.55 -3.03 3.51
N LEU A 56 -4.78 -4.12 3.44
CA LEU A 56 -4.11 -4.56 2.23
C LEU A 56 -5.12 -4.89 1.13
N ALA A 57 -6.32 -5.38 1.49
CA ALA A 57 -7.38 -5.67 0.54
C ALA A 57 -7.85 -4.42 -0.24
N ASP A 58 -7.77 -3.24 0.38
CA ASP A 58 -8.25 -1.98 -0.18
C ASP A 58 -7.15 -1.19 -0.90
N SER A 59 -5.90 -1.41 -0.51
CA SER A 59 -4.75 -0.58 -0.92
C SER A 59 -3.81 -1.26 -1.93
N TYR A 60 -3.69 -2.59 -1.89
CA TYR A 60 -2.72 -3.35 -2.67
C TYR A 60 -3.37 -4.10 -3.83
N GLU A 61 -2.66 -4.13 -4.96
CA GLU A 61 -3.02 -4.87 -6.17
C GLU A 61 -2.15 -6.15 -6.24
N PRO A 62 -2.69 -7.34 -5.93
CA PRO A 62 -1.91 -8.56 -5.91
C PRO A 62 -1.42 -8.95 -7.30
N GLN A 63 -0.10 -8.97 -7.51
CA GLN A 63 0.49 -9.42 -8.77
C GLN A 63 0.40 -10.93 -8.99
N ALA A 64 0.14 -11.70 -7.93
CA ALA A 64 -0.06 -13.14 -7.99
C ALA A 64 -1.24 -13.53 -7.09
N LYS A 65 -2.13 -14.37 -7.62
CA LYS A 65 -3.23 -14.95 -6.84
C LYS A 65 -2.67 -16.09 -5.99
N VAL A 66 -2.80 -16.00 -4.67
CA VAL A 66 -2.55 -17.15 -3.78
C VAL A 66 -3.71 -18.13 -3.99
N PRO A 67 -3.46 -19.39 -4.40
CA PRO A 67 -4.52 -20.37 -4.54
C PRO A 67 -5.17 -20.65 -3.18
N VAL A 68 -6.50 -20.58 -3.11
CA VAL A 68 -7.27 -20.75 -1.85
C VAL A 68 -7.06 -22.14 -1.22
N VAL A 69 -6.73 -23.14 -2.03
CA VAL A 69 -6.55 -24.55 -1.60
C VAL A 69 -5.07 -24.90 -1.37
N ALA A 70 -4.17 -23.92 -1.37
CA ALA A 70 -2.74 -24.18 -1.21
C ALA A 70 -2.42 -24.63 0.23
N THR A 71 -2.18 -25.93 0.42
CA THR A 71 -1.68 -26.50 1.69
C THR A 71 -0.19 -26.23 1.91
N LYS A 72 0.55 -25.99 0.81
CA LYS A 72 1.95 -25.57 0.80
C LYS A 72 2.14 -24.56 -0.33
N ALA A 73 2.73 -23.41 -0.02
CA ALA A 73 3.07 -22.39 -1.01
C ALA A 73 4.61 -22.27 -1.09
N VAL A 74 5.15 -22.38 -2.30
CA VAL A 74 6.55 -22.01 -2.59
C VAL A 74 6.51 -20.61 -3.19
N ILE A 75 6.91 -19.62 -2.39
CA ILE A 75 6.92 -18.21 -2.80
C ILE A 75 8.21 -17.94 -3.57
N VAL A 76 8.09 -17.73 -4.88
CA VAL A 76 9.23 -17.47 -5.79
C VAL A 76 9.39 -15.99 -6.16
N LYS A 77 8.52 -15.11 -5.64
CA LYS A 77 8.53 -13.65 -5.86
C LYS A 77 8.23 -12.94 -4.55
N LYS A 78 8.70 -11.69 -4.40
CA LYS A 78 8.36 -10.86 -3.23
C LYS A 78 6.85 -10.63 -3.20
N MET A 79 6.24 -10.83 -2.04
CA MET A 79 4.81 -10.70 -1.80
C MET A 79 4.56 -10.00 -0.46
N LEU A 80 3.50 -9.22 -0.39
CA LEU A 80 3.04 -8.58 0.85
C LEU A 80 1.91 -9.40 1.47
N PHE A 81 1.96 -9.53 2.79
CA PHE A 81 0.93 -10.17 3.60
C PHE A 81 0.58 -9.25 4.76
N GLN A 82 -0.71 -9.14 5.06
CA GLN A 82 -1.19 -8.51 6.28
C GLN A 82 -1.52 -9.61 7.28
N VAL A 83 -0.92 -9.53 8.47
CA VAL A 83 -1.23 -10.46 9.56
C VAL A 83 -2.57 -10.06 10.15
N GLY A 84 -3.62 -10.79 9.78
CA GLY A 84 -4.94 -10.66 10.38
C GLY A 84 -5.02 -11.44 11.68
N TYR A 85 -5.74 -10.92 12.67
CA TYR A 85 -6.21 -11.72 13.79
C TYR A 85 -7.48 -12.42 13.35
N ALA A 86 -7.48 -13.76 13.34
CA ALA A 86 -8.73 -14.49 13.24
C ALA A 86 -9.52 -14.22 14.53
N SER A 87 -10.64 -13.52 14.43
CA SER A 87 -11.63 -13.50 15.49
C SER A 87 -12.17 -14.92 15.62
N SER A 88 -11.56 -15.72 16.48
CA SER A 88 -12.10 -17.00 16.91
C SER A 88 -13.43 -16.72 17.60
N PHE A 89 -14.53 -16.95 16.90
CA PHE A 89 -15.85 -17.06 17.50
C PHE A 89 -15.81 -18.24 18.46
N VAL A 90 -15.99 -17.95 19.75
CA VAL A 90 -16.41 -18.90 20.78
C VAL A 90 -17.92 -18.98 20.73
#